data_AF-A0A350HX81-F1
#
_entry.id   AF-A0A350HX81-F1
#
_cell.length_a   1.000
_cell.length_b   1.000
_cell.length_c   1.000
_cell.angle_alpha   90.00
_cell.angle_beta   90.00
_cell.angle_gamma   90.00
#
_symmetry.space_group_name_H-M   'P 1'
#
loop_
_entity.id
_entity.type
_entity.pdbx_description
1 polymer ?
#
loop_
_entity_poly.entity_id
_entity_poly.type
_entity_poly.pdbx_seq_one_letter_code
_entity_poly.pdbx_strand_id
1 'polypeptide(L)'
;MANVPNNRQKDTKAMLLGVGLDSDGHKRITKGDNFAMVGGTEETHDGMVEKAVKINEKLARKGKNLNNVTREEFDDVAQSVGLVRPAPDQNN
;
A
#
# COMPACT_ATOMS: atom_id res chain seq x y z
N MET A 1 -16.05 4.06 41.35
CA MET A 1 -15.20 3.96 40.15
C MET A 1 -15.51 2.67 39.42
N ALA A 2 -16.05 2.72 38.19
CA ALA A 2 -16.21 1.54 37.34
C ALA A 2 -15.22 1.64 36.18
N ASN A 3 -14.25 0.75 36.15
CA ASN A 3 -13.19 0.70 35.15
C ASN A 3 -13.77 0.13 33.85
N VAL A 4 -13.96 0.98 32.84
CA VAL A 4 -14.45 0.59 31.52
C VAL A 4 -13.43 -0.31 30.80
N PRO A 5 -13.86 -1.42 30.18
CA PRO A 5 -12.95 -2.37 29.56
C PRO A 5 -12.25 -1.76 28.34
N ASN A 6 -10.92 -1.84 28.37
CA ASN A 6 -9.98 -1.43 27.34
C ASN A 6 -10.37 -1.99 25.96
N ASN A 7 -10.75 -1.09 25.06
CA ASN A 7 -11.00 -1.38 23.65
C ASN A 7 -9.72 -1.98 23.05
N ARG A 8 -9.69 -3.31 22.85
CA ARG A 8 -8.64 -3.98 22.09
C ARG A 8 -8.73 -3.48 20.66
N GLN A 9 -8.07 -2.36 20.37
CA GLN A 9 -7.78 -1.95 19.01
C GLN A 9 -7.06 -3.13 18.37
N LYS A 10 -7.75 -3.82 17.45
CA LYS A 10 -7.11 -4.82 16.58
C LYS A 10 -5.91 -4.12 15.98
N ASP A 11 -4.72 -4.64 16.27
CA ASP A 11 -3.48 -4.31 15.56
C ASP A 11 -3.69 -4.71 14.09
N THR A 12 -4.37 -3.83 13.37
CA THR A 12 -4.77 -4.09 12.00
C THR A 12 -3.56 -3.71 11.19
N LYS A 13 -2.67 -4.69 10.98
CA LYS A 13 -1.46 -4.46 10.20
C LYS A 13 -1.83 -3.93 8.82
N ALA A 14 -1.46 -2.70 8.55
CA ALA A 14 -1.66 -2.06 7.26
C ALA A 14 -0.63 -2.60 6.27
N MET A 15 -1.10 -3.06 5.11
CA MET A 15 -0.27 -3.65 4.08
C MET A 15 -0.66 -3.11 2.71
N LEU A 16 0.35 -2.75 1.91
CA LEU A 16 0.17 -2.32 0.53
C LEU A 16 0.15 -3.56 -0.38
N LEU A 17 -0.98 -3.81 -1.04
CA LEU A 17 -1.10 -4.88 -2.03
C LEU A 17 -1.17 -4.29 -3.43
N GLY A 18 -0.30 -4.76 -4.32
CA GLY A 18 -0.38 -4.49 -5.75
C GLY A 18 -0.58 -5.76 -6.54
N VAL A 19 -1.51 -5.72 -7.48
CA VAL A 19 -1.85 -6.83 -8.36
C VAL A 19 -1.64 -6.36 -9.79
N GLY A 20 -0.69 -6.98 -10.49
CA GLY A 20 -0.50 -6.76 -11.92
C GLY A 20 -1.57 -7.52 -12.69
N LEU A 21 -2.47 -6.78 -13.34
CA LEU A 21 -3.55 -7.34 -14.17
C LEU A 21 -3.08 -7.77 -15.56
N ASP A 22 -1.88 -7.34 -15.94
CA ASP A 22 -1.20 -7.74 -17.17
C ASP A 22 -0.31 -8.95 -16.87
N SER A 23 -0.35 -10.00 -17.70
CA SER A 23 0.35 -11.26 -17.46
C SER A 23 0.98 -11.81 -18.73
N ASP A 24 2.29 -12.03 -18.66
CA ASP A 24 3.11 -12.63 -19.74
C ASP A 24 3.30 -14.14 -19.55
N GLY A 25 2.40 -14.80 -18.81
CA GLY A 25 2.52 -16.23 -18.47
C GLY A 25 3.52 -16.54 -17.34
N HIS A 26 4.25 -15.55 -16.83
CA HIS A 26 5.16 -15.70 -15.70
C HIS A 26 4.53 -15.30 -14.37
N LYS A 27 4.64 -16.16 -13.35
CA LYS A 27 4.18 -15.87 -11.98
C LYS A 27 5.26 -15.09 -11.22
N ARG A 28 5.08 -13.77 -11.09
CA ARG A 28 5.95 -12.90 -10.30
C ARG A 28 5.32 -12.59 -8.95
N ILE A 29 6.05 -12.79 -7.86
CA ILE A 29 5.62 -12.45 -6.51
C ILE A 29 6.79 -11.81 -5.77
N THR A 30 6.59 -10.59 -5.28
CA THR A 30 7.55 -9.87 -4.46
C THR A 30 6.86 -9.42 -3.18
N LYS A 31 7.46 -9.71 -2.02
CA LYS A 31 6.90 -9.35 -0.71
C LYS A 31 7.96 -8.61 0.11
N GLY A 32 7.53 -7.55 0.78
CA GLY A 32 8.30 -6.83 1.81
C GLY A 32 7.55 -6.78 3.14
N ASP A 33 8.10 -6.05 4.12
CA ASP A 33 7.55 -5.95 5.48
C ASP A 33 6.09 -5.50 5.53
N ASN A 34 5.74 -4.47 4.75
CA ASN A 34 4.39 -3.90 4.71
C ASN A 34 3.83 -3.83 3.28
N PHE A 35 4.36 -4.61 2.33
CA PHE A 35 3.81 -4.65 0.98
C PHE A 35 3.93 -6.03 0.31
N ALA A 36 3.05 -6.30 -0.66
CA ALA A 36 3.13 -7.46 -1.54
C ALA A 36 2.68 -7.10 -2.95
N MET A 37 3.52 -7.43 -3.94
CA MET A 37 3.27 -7.26 -5.36
C MET A 37 3.14 -8.64 -6.01
N VAL A 38 2.02 -8.88 -6.69
CA VAL A 38 1.67 -10.18 -7.27
C VAL A 38 1.26 -9.98 -8.73
N GLY A 39 1.85 -10.76 -9.64
CA GLY A 39 1.56 -10.67 -11.07
C GLY A 39 2.21 -9.46 -11.75
N GLY A 40 1.83 -9.22 -13.00
CA GLY A 40 2.48 -8.24 -13.88
C GLY A 40 3.42 -8.91 -14.90
N THR A 41 3.49 -8.33 -16.10
CA THR A 41 4.72 -8.36 -16.92
C THR A 41 5.93 -7.89 -16.09
N GLU A 42 7.13 -8.14 -16.58
CA GLU A 42 8.36 -7.70 -15.91
C GLU A 42 8.36 -6.20 -15.61
N GLU A 43 8.08 -5.40 -16.63
CA GLU A 43 8.03 -3.94 -16.52
C GLU A 43 6.96 -3.47 -15.53
N THR A 44 5.75 -4.02 -15.62
CA THR A 44 4.66 -3.68 -14.70
C THR A 44 4.99 -4.10 -13.27
N HIS A 45 5.54 -5.29 -13.08
CA HIS A 45 5.92 -5.81 -11.78
C HIS A 45 7.01 -4.96 -11.13
N ASP A 46 8.07 -4.67 -11.87
CA ASP A 46 9.18 -3.86 -11.41
C ASP A 46 8.72 -2.44 -11.04
N GLY A 47 7.90 -1.81 -11.89
CA GLY A 47 7.31 -0.50 -11.61
C GLY A 47 6.41 -0.49 -10.36
N MET A 48 5.67 -1.58 -10.09
CA MET A 48 4.91 -1.72 -8.84
C MET A 48 5.81 -1.83 -7.61
N VAL A 49 6.85 -2.67 -7.68
CA VAL A 49 7.82 -2.86 -6.59
C VAL A 49 8.56 -1.56 -6.28
N GLU A 50 9.02 -0.86 -7.31
CA GLU A 50 9.72 0.42 -7.19
C GLU A 50 8.85 1.47 -6.47
N LYS A 51 7.57 1.59 -6.86
CA LYS A 51 6.62 2.47 -6.19
C LYS A 51 6.39 2.08 -4.73
N ALA A 52 6.29 0.78 -4.43
CA ALA A 52 6.13 0.27 -3.07
C ALA A 52 7.28 0.70 -2.15
N VAL A 53 8.52 0.58 -2.65
CA VAL A 53 9.72 0.96 -1.93
C VAL A 53 9.75 2.47 -1.72
N LYS A 54 9.50 3.27 -2.77
CA LYS A 54 9.44 4.73 -2.69
C LYS A 54 8.42 5.23 -1.68
N ILE A 55 7.25 4.59 -1.58
CA ILE A 55 6.23 4.92 -0.58
C ILE A 55 6.77 4.68 0.83
N ASN A 56 7.36 3.51 1.08
CA ASN A 56 7.91 3.20 2.40
C ASN A 56 9.05 4.15 2.78
N GLU A 57 9.93 4.51 1.84
CA GLU A 57 10.98 5.50 2.09
C GLU A 57 10.41 6.89 2.43
N LYS A 58 9.39 7.35 1.69
CA LYS A 58 8.73 8.64 1.97
C LYS A 58 8.01 8.63 3.31
N LEU A 59 7.35 7.54 3.68
CA LEU A 59 6.74 7.36 4.99
C LEU A 59 7.79 7.38 6.09
N ALA A 60 8.89 6.62 5.92
CA ALA A 60 9.98 6.56 6.87
C ALA A 60 10.66 7.92 7.07
N ARG A 61 10.84 8.71 6.01
CA ARG A 61 11.32 10.11 6.09
C ARG A 61 10.39 11.01 6.91
N LYS A 62 9.08 10.76 6.86
CA LYS A 62 8.08 11.45 7.70
C LYS A 62 7.98 10.85 9.12
N GLY A 63 8.82 9.86 9.47
CA GLY A 63 8.78 9.16 10.76
C GLY A 63 7.55 8.26 10.93
N LYS A 64 6.86 7.92 9.84
CA LYS A 64 5.64 7.12 9.82
C LYS A 64 5.88 5.79 9.12
N ASN A 65 4.99 4.85 9.36
CA ASN A 65 4.91 3.58 8.64
C ASN A 65 3.47 3.36 8.21
N LEU A 66 3.23 2.36 7.35
CA LEU A 66 1.88 2.00 6.91
C LEU A 66 0.90 1.78 8.08
N ASN A 67 1.37 1.26 9.21
CA ASN A 67 0.55 1.04 10.41
C ASN A 67 0.14 2.32 11.16
N ASN A 68 0.89 3.42 11.00
CA ASN A 68 0.70 4.65 11.78
C ASN A 68 0.42 5.87 10.89
N VAL A 69 0.32 5.68 9.57
CA VAL A 69 -0.01 6.74 8.63
C VAL A 69 -1.53 6.87 8.50
N THR A 70 -2.03 8.10 8.44
CA THR A 70 -3.45 8.34 8.14
C THR A 70 -3.73 8.12 6.66
N ARG A 71 -4.99 7.89 6.31
CA ARG A 71 -5.38 7.65 4.91
C ARG A 71 -5.10 8.83 3.98
N GLU A 72 -5.16 10.05 4.50
CA GLU A 72 -4.86 11.31 3.77
C GLU A 72 -3.36 11.45 3.52
N GLU A 73 -2.54 11.23 4.55
CA GLU A 73 -1.08 11.27 4.45
C GLU A 73 -0.55 10.17 3.52
N PHE A 74 -1.16 8.98 3.58
CA PHE A 74 -0.85 7.91 2.64
C PHE A 74 -1.23 8.30 1.21
N ASP A 75 -2.36 8.99 1.01
CA ASP A 75 -2.78 9.44 -0.31
C ASP A 75 -1.81 10.48 -0.89
N ASP A 76 -1.38 11.46 -0.10
CA ASP A 76 -0.35 12.44 -0.47
C ASP A 76 0.94 11.75 -0.93
N VAL A 77 1.42 10.76 -0.15
CA VAL A 77 2.62 10.00 -0.48
C VAL A 77 2.41 9.14 -1.74
N ALA A 78 1.25 8.51 -1.88
CA ALA A 78 0.89 7.68 -3.02
C ALA A 78 0.80 8.51 -4.31
N GLN A 79 0.12 9.65 -4.29
CA GLN A 79 0.06 10.59 -5.39
C GLN A 79 1.45 11.09 -5.79
N SER A 80 2.30 11.36 -4.80
CA SER A 80 3.69 11.79 -5.01
C SER A 80 4.58 10.71 -5.67
N VAL A 81 4.16 9.45 -5.72
CA VAL A 81 4.84 8.38 -6.49
C VAL A 81 4.06 7.98 -7.77
N GLY A 82 3.03 8.75 -8.13
CA GLY A 82 2.21 8.51 -9.32
C GLY A 82 1.16 7.43 -9.15
N LEU A 83 0.78 7.06 -7.92
CA LEU A 83 -0.42 6.26 -7.66
C LEU A 83 -1.62 7.21 -7.61
N VAL A 84 -2.45 7.15 -8.63
CA VAL A 84 -3.71 7.88 -8.69
C VAL A 84 -4.81 6.95 -8.19
N ARG A 85 -5.57 7.38 -7.17
CA ARG A 85 -6.83 6.72 -6.87
C ARG A 85 -7.76 6.94 -8.06
N PRO A 86 -8.23 5.89 -8.75
CA PRO A 86 -9.33 6.09 -9.69
C PRO A 86 -10.49 6.69 -8.89
N ALA A 87 -11.03 7.81 -9.36
CA ALA A 87 -12.26 8.33 -8.80
C ALA A 87 -13.29 7.19 -8.83
N PRO A 88 -14.15 7.04 -7.81
CA PRO A 88 -15.22 6.08 -7.89
C PRO A 88 -16.02 6.39 -9.15
N ASP A 89 -15.91 5.51 -10.14
CA ASP A 89 -16.73 5.55 -11.34
C ASP A 89 -18.17 5.49 -10.85
N GLN A 90 -18.89 6.61 -10.97
CA GLN A 90 -20.33 6.66 -10.82
C GLN A 90 -20.94 5.92 -12.03
N ASN A 91 -20.73 4.60 -12.13
CA ASN A 91 -21.46 3.79 -13.09
C ASN A 91 -22.87 3.61 -12.54
N ASN A 92 -23.76 4.44 -13.06
CA ASN A 92 -25.22 4.37 -12.90
C ASN A 92 -25.81 3.47 -13.97
#